data_AF-A0A8S0T6F8-F1
#
_entry.id   AF-A0A8S0T6F8-F1
#
_cell.length_a   1.000
_cell.length_b   1.000
_cell.length_c   1.000
_cell.angle_alpha   90.00
_cell.angle_beta   90.00
_cell.angle_gamma   90.00
#
_symmetry.space_group_name_H-M   'P 1'
#
loop_
_entity.id
_entity.type
_entity.pdbx_description
1 polymer ?
#
loop_
_entity_poly.entity_id
_entity_poly.type
_entity_poly.pdbx_seq_one_letter_code
_entity_poly.pdbx_strand_id
1 'polypeptide(L)' 'MKPIRLPEPPGSPPSIGGLPDIFEGGVYGVIRRAVIIGNGFPASENQSIGLVRALGLSEKQTLYISISLTNLLLKT' A
#
# COMPACT_ATOMS: atom_id res chain seq x y z
N MET A 1 19.86 -16.80 27.70
CA MET A 1 18.54 -16.76 28.36
C MET A 1 17.55 -17.49 27.46
N LYS A 2 16.78 -18.44 27.97
CA LYS A 2 15.79 -19.18 27.17
C LYS A 2 14.51 -18.33 27.10
N PRO A 3 13.98 -18.01 25.90
CA PRO A 3 12.74 -17.24 25.78
C PRO A 3 11.58 -17.96 26.44
N ILE A 4 10.80 -17.24 27.25
CA ILE A 4 9.55 -17.73 27.84
C ILE A 4 8.49 -17.84 26.75
N ARG A 5 7.94 -19.05 26.57
CA ARG A 5 6.83 -19.31 25.65
C ARG A 5 5.54 -19.21 26.45
N LEU A 6 4.75 -18.17 26.19
CA LEU A 6 3.41 -18.06 26.74
C LEU A 6 2.48 -19.07 26.06
N PRO A 7 1.50 -19.64 26.78
CA PRO A 7 0.45 -20.46 26.16
C PRO A 7 -0.33 -19.63 25.14
N GLU A 8 -0.69 -20.23 24.00
CA GLU A 8 -1.53 -19.54 23.03
C GLU A 8 -2.95 -19.33 23.60
N PRO A 9 -3.54 -18.13 23.43
CA PRO A 9 -4.89 -17.84 23.90
C PRO A 9 -5.92 -18.70 23.14
N PRO A 10 -6.94 -19.23 23.82
CA PRO A 10 -7.97 -20.03 23.18
C PRO A 10 -8.73 -19.17 22.16
N GLY A 11 -8.56 -19.48 20.88
CA GLY A 11 -9.17 -18.76 19.76
C GLY A 11 -8.19 -18.12 18.78
N SER A 12 -6.87 -18.22 18.99
CA SER A 12 -5.92 -17.82 17.95
C SER A 12 -6.02 -18.80 16.76
N PRO A 13 -6.28 -18.31 15.54
CA PRO A 13 -6.12 -19.14 14.34
C PRO A 13 -4.69 -19.67 14.30
N PRO A 14 -4.45 -20.88 13.76
CA PRO A 14 -3.09 -21.40 13.62
C PRO A 14 -2.26 -20.34 12.90
N SER A 15 -1.09 -20.02 13.47
CA SER A 15 -0.12 -19.07 12.92
C SER A 15 0.34 -19.53 11.52
N ILE A 16 -0.48 -19.27 10.50
CA ILE A 16 -0.04 -19.21 9.12
C ILE A 16 0.73 -17.90 9.04
N GLY A 17 2.06 -18.02 9.06
CA GLY A 17 2.97 -16.89 9.14
C GLY A 17 2.59 -15.75 8.21
N GLY A 18 2.29 -14.59 8.80
CA GLY A 18 2.55 -13.29 8.20
C GLY A 18 1.57 -12.76 7.15
N LEU A 19 0.38 -13.35 6.97
CA LEU A 19 -0.61 -12.79 6.04
C LEU A 19 -1.76 -12.13 6.80
N PRO A 20 -1.93 -10.79 6.70
CA PRO A 20 -3.08 -10.08 7.27
C PRO A 20 -4.42 -10.66 6.79
N ASP A 21 -5.45 -10.68 7.65
CA ASP A 21 -6.79 -11.28 7.43
C ASP A 21 -7.47 -10.89 6.10
N ILE A 22 -7.13 -9.72 5.55
CA ILE A 22 -7.52 -9.27 4.20
C ILE A 22 -7.17 -10.27 3.09
N PHE A 23 -6.21 -11.16 3.34
CA PHE A 23 -5.72 -12.16 2.39
C PHE A 23 -6.17 -13.60 2.73
N GLU A 24 -6.85 -13.83 3.86
CA GLU A 24 -7.31 -15.16 4.30
C GLU A 24 -8.35 -15.77 3.34
N GLY A 25 -9.13 -14.91 2.67
CA GLY A 25 -10.09 -15.33 1.64
C GLY A 25 -9.49 -15.59 0.26
N GLY A 26 -8.16 -15.46 0.10
CA GLY A 26 -7.50 -15.55 -1.20
C GLY A 26 -8.07 -14.52 -2.17
N VAL A 27 -7.51 -13.31 -2.20
CA VAL A 27 -7.78 -12.39 -3.31
C VAL A 27 -7.12 -12.98 -4.57
N TYR A 28 -7.77 -13.95 -5.21
CA TYR A 28 -7.58 -14.30 -6.62
C TYR A 28 -8.13 -13.18 -7.54
N GLY A 29 -8.17 -11.95 -7.05
CA GLY A 29 -8.58 -10.77 -7.77
C GLY A 29 -7.39 -10.23 -8.53
N VAL A 30 -7.36 -10.44 -9.84
CA VAL A 30 -6.44 -9.71 -10.71
C VAL A 30 -6.79 -8.22 -10.61
N ILE A 31 -5.89 -7.39 -10.09
CA ILE A 31 -6.08 -5.94 -10.10
C ILE A 31 -5.93 -5.48 -11.56
N ARG A 32 -7.05 -5.16 -12.20
CA ARG A 32 -7.08 -4.71 -13.60
C ARG A 32 -6.84 -3.21 -13.72
N ARG A 33 -7.19 -2.43 -12.69
CA ARG A 33 -7.14 -0.97 -12.65
C ARG A 33 -6.93 -0.50 -11.21
N ALA A 34 -6.09 0.51 -11.02
CA ALA A 34 -5.89 1.19 -9.75
C ALA A 34 -5.84 2.71 -9.98
N VAL A 35 -6.35 3.47 -9.01
CA VAL A 35 -6.17 4.93 -8.92
C VAL A 35 -5.42 5.19 -7.63
N ILE A 36 -4.27 5.86 -7.73
CA ILE A 36 -3.40 6.16 -6.58
C ILE A 36 -3.39 7.67 -6.41
N ILE A 37 -3.64 8.12 -5.18
CA ILE A 37 -3.70 9.54 -4.83
C ILE A 37 -2.56 9.82 -3.85
N GLY A 38 -1.53 10.51 -4.33
CA GLY A 38 -0.43 10.99 -3.50
C GLY A 38 -0.77 12.34 -2.86
N ASN A 39 -0.15 12.64 -1.72
CA ASN A 39 -0.33 13.92 -1.01
C ASN A 39 0.58 15.05 -1.52
N GLY A 40 1.29 14.85 -2.62
CA GLY A 40 2.24 15.81 -3.18
C GLY A 40 3.62 15.84 -2.51
N PHE A 41 3.89 14.98 -1.52
CA PHE A 41 5.22 14.83 -0.93
C PHE A 41 6.11 13.93 -1.80
N PRO A 42 7.38 14.27 -2.06
CA PRO A 42 8.25 13.48 -2.96
C PRO A 42 8.38 12.00 -2.58
N ALA A 43 8.43 11.68 -1.28
CA ALA A 43 8.49 10.28 -0.85
C ALA A 43 7.17 9.53 -1.11
N SER A 44 6.02 10.21 -1.03
CA SER A 44 4.71 9.62 -1.33
C SER A 44 4.59 9.26 -2.81
N GLU A 45 5.15 10.08 -3.69
CA GLU A 45 5.23 9.79 -5.13
C GLU A 45 6.08 8.54 -5.40
N ASN A 46 7.27 8.45 -4.81
CA ASN A 46 8.15 7.30 -5.02
C ASN A 46 7.55 5.99 -4.46
N GLN A 47 6.85 6.07 -3.33
CA GLN A 47 6.09 4.94 -2.78
C GLN A 47 4.93 4.53 -3.69
N SER A 48 4.21 5.49 -4.27
CA SER A 48 3.11 5.23 -5.21
C SER A 48 3.60 4.46 -6.44
N ILE A 49 4.78 4.81 -6.98
CA ILE A 49 5.42 4.07 -8.09
C ILE A 49 5.81 2.64 -7.66
N GLY A 50 6.33 2.48 -6.45
CA GLY A 50 6.59 1.16 -5.86
C GLY A 50 5.32 0.30 -5.79
N LEU A 51 4.20 0.90 -5.40
CA LEU A 51 2.90 0.24 -5.32
C LEU A 51 2.37 -0.18 -6.69
N VAL A 52 2.44 0.69 -7.72
CA VAL A 52 2.02 0.32 -9.10
C VAL A 52 2.77 -0.92 -9.59
N ARG A 53 4.08 -1.02 -9.28
CA ARG A 53 4.91 -2.19 -9.63
C ARG A 53 4.48 -3.44 -8.88
N ALA A 54 4.24 -3.33 -7.57
CA ALA A 54 3.77 -4.46 -6.75
C ALA A 54 2.40 -4.99 -7.22
N LEU A 55 1.56 -4.11 -7.80
CA LEU A 55 0.26 -4.47 -8.37
C LEU A 55 0.33 -5.04 -9.80
N GLY A 56 1.51 -5.09 -10.43
CA GLY A 56 1.66 -5.57 -11.81
C GLY A 56 1.10 -4.61 -12.87
N LEU A 57 0.96 -3.32 -12.54
CA LEU A 57 0.37 -2.30 -13.42
C LEU A 57 1.41 -1.35 -14.06
N SER A 58 2.70 -1.68 -13.97
CA SER A 58 3.81 -0.79 -14.34
C SER A 58 3.80 -0.29 -15.78
N GLU A 59 3.26 -1.07 -16.72
CA GLU A 59 3.23 -0.71 -18.15
C GLU A 59 1.96 0.05 -18.57
N LYS A 60 1.02 0.25 -17.64
CA LYS A 60 -0.32 0.82 -17.93
C LYS A 60 -0.66 1.99 -17.02
N GLN A 61 0.34 2.77 -16.60
CA GLN A 61 0.14 3.93 -15.72
C GLN A 61 0.12 5.26 -16.51
N THR A 62 -0.80 6.15 -16.12
CA THR A 62 -0.82 7.55 -16.55
C THR A 62 -0.72 8.42 -15.30
N LEU A 63 0.21 9.37 -15.30
CA LEU A 63 0.47 10.25 -14.15
C LEU A 63 -0.24 11.59 -14.36
N TYR A 64 -1.06 11.99 -13.39
CA TYR A 64 -1.72 13.29 -13.35
C TYR A 64 -1.13 14.15 -12.23
N ILE A 65 -0.59 15.31 -12.58
CA ILE A 65 -0.05 16.29 -11.63
C ILE A 65 -1.11 17.36 -11.39
N SER A 66 -1.59 17.49 -10.16
CA SER A 66 -2.45 18.61 -9.75
C SER A 66 -1.58 19.73 -9.17
N ILE A 67 -1.59 20.89 -9.81
CA ILE A 67 -0.94 22.09 -9.29
C ILE A 67 -1.94 22.82 -8.40
N SER A 68 -1.62 22.93 -7.11
CA SER A 68 -2.40 23.75 -6.18
C SER A 68 -2.19 25.24 -6.50
N LEU A 69 -3.26 25.93 -6.89
CA LEU A 69 -3.25 27.36 -7.26
C LEU A 69 -2.72 28.25 -6.12
N THR A 70 -2.84 27.80 -4.88
CA THR A 70 -2.34 28.47 -3.67
C THR A 70 -0.82 28.71 -3.69
N ASN A 71 -0.02 27.82 -4.30
CA ASN A 71 1.43 28.01 -4.41
C ASN A 71 1.82 29.04 -5.50
N LEU A 72 0.91 29.35 -6.42
CA LEU A 72 1.13 30.34 -7.48
C LEU A 72 0.85 31.77 -6.96
N LEU A 73 -0.16 31.92 -6.10
CA LEU A 73 -0.56 33.20 -5.50
C LEU A 73 0.42 33.70 -4.42
N LEU A 74 1.19 32.82 -3.78
CA LEU A 74 2.18 33.20 -2.75
C LEU A 74 3.54 33.65 -3.32
N LYS A 75 3.68 33.71 -4.65
CA LYS A 75 4.90 34.14 -5.35
C LYS A 75 4.79 35.49 -6.06
N THR A 76 3.67 36.20 -5.87
CA THR A 76 3.40 37.56 -6.38
C THR A 76 3.28 38.52 -5.21
#